data_AF-A0A1I7ZZ90-F1
#
_entry.id   AF-A0A1I7ZZ90-F1
#
_cell.length_a   1.000
_cell.length_b   1.000
_cell.length_c   1.000
_cell.angle_alpha   90.00
_cell.angle_beta   90.00
_cell.angle_gamma   90.00
#
_symmetry.space_group_name_H-M   'P 1'
#
loop_
_entity.id
_entity.type
_entity.pdbx_description
1 polymer ?
#
loop_
_entity_poly.entity_id
_entity_poly.type
_entity_poly.pdbx_seq_one_letter_code
_entity_poly.pdbx_strand_id
1 'polypeptide(L)'
;MDAVPALFIESVLRCSGLDALFEVQELTQVWGRLGEVFWTNRNIVRLFYLSDGSDRWTLYYRLDGWKHTKKRTLCPEVLRESSKRITAFDFRFEIYMPRRTAVEAWIPIDPNDDQLQLLMSIGAPDKRLYSSSTTASEWQLQMVRRCSPVLRHFTSFKMTVEFHKDVVQWILEEIA
;
A
#
# COMPACT_ATOMS: atom_id res chain seq x y z
N MET A 1 -2.79 -0.18 32.13
CA MET A 1 -2.81 -0.69 30.75
C MET A 1 -1.78 -1.79 30.47
N ASP A 2 -0.88 -2.10 31.41
CA ASP A 2 0.22 -3.07 31.21
C ASP A 2 -0.15 -4.55 31.35
N ALA A 3 -1.34 -4.86 31.86
CA ALA A 3 -1.83 -6.25 32.00
C ALA A 3 -2.40 -6.84 30.70
N VAL A 4 -2.41 -6.06 29.60
CA VAL A 4 -2.94 -6.49 28.32
C VAL A 4 -1.95 -7.44 27.65
N PRO A 5 -2.38 -8.64 27.19
CA PRO A 5 -1.50 -9.57 26.51
C PRO A 5 -0.84 -8.95 25.27
N ALA A 6 0.45 -9.22 25.07
CA ALA A 6 1.19 -8.68 23.92
C ALA A 6 0.52 -9.02 22.57
N LEU A 7 -0.03 -10.23 22.44
CA LEU A 7 -0.77 -10.65 21.23
C LEU A 7 -2.00 -9.79 20.95
N PHE A 8 -2.70 -9.32 21.99
CA PHE A 8 -3.82 -8.41 21.82
C PHE A 8 -3.34 -7.05 21.33
N ILE A 9 -2.26 -6.53 21.93
CA ILE A 9 -1.65 -5.26 21.52
C ILE A 9 -1.23 -5.34 20.06
N GLU A 10 -0.49 -6.38 19.66
CA GLU A 10 -0.08 -6.59 18.26
C GLU A 10 -1.28 -6.65 17.30
N SER A 11 -2.37 -7.33 17.70
CA SER A 11 -3.59 -7.37 16.90
C SER A 11 -4.23 -6.00 16.74
N VAL A 12 -4.26 -5.19 17.80
CA VAL A 12 -4.74 -3.80 17.74
C VAL A 12 -3.86 -2.99 16.80
N LEU A 13 -2.54 -3.00 17.01
CA LEU A 13 -1.58 -2.28 16.18
C LEU A 13 -1.70 -2.63 14.68
N ARG A 14 -1.94 -3.91 14.38
CA ARG A 14 -2.17 -4.37 13.02
C ARG A 14 -3.46 -3.82 12.43
N CYS A 15 -4.55 -3.80 13.19
CA CYS A 15 -5.86 -3.37 12.71
C CYS A 15 -6.04 -1.84 12.68
N SER A 16 -5.30 -1.09 13.50
CA SER A 16 -5.45 0.37 13.60
C SER A 16 -4.88 1.15 12.40
N GLY A 17 -4.10 0.50 11.55
CA GLY A 17 -3.49 1.11 10.36
C GLY A 17 -2.30 2.01 10.67
N LEU A 18 -1.64 2.56 9.63
CA LEU A 18 -0.35 3.26 9.81
C LEU A 18 -0.47 4.56 10.63
N ASP A 19 -1.61 5.26 10.58
CA ASP A 19 -1.73 6.57 11.25
C ASP A 19 -1.72 6.41 12.76
N ALA A 20 -2.44 5.41 13.27
CA ALA A 20 -2.44 5.05 14.69
C ALA A 20 -1.07 4.56 15.17
N LEU A 21 -0.25 3.97 14.30
CA LEU A 21 1.10 3.55 14.69
C LEU A 21 2.02 4.72 15.03
N PHE A 22 1.82 5.90 14.42
CA PHE A 22 2.56 7.10 14.81
C PHE A 22 2.20 7.54 16.23
N GLU A 23 0.92 7.50 16.58
CA GLU A 23 0.45 7.87 17.91
C GLU A 23 0.89 6.87 18.99
N VAL A 24 0.94 5.58 18.65
CA VAL A 24 1.37 4.52 19.57
C VAL A 24 2.82 4.69 20.00
N GLN A 25 3.68 5.29 19.17
CA GLN A 25 5.08 5.54 19.54
C GLN A 25 5.22 6.52 20.71
N GLU A 26 4.24 7.41 20.89
CA GLU A 26 4.21 8.35 22.01
C GLU A 26 3.65 7.72 23.30
N LEU A 27 3.12 6.49 23.22
CA LEU A 27 2.65 5.76 24.40
C LEU A 27 3.84 5.24 25.20
N THR A 28 3.67 5.16 26.52
CA THR A 28 4.72 4.64 27.41
C THR A 28 4.57 3.13 27.64
N GLN A 29 5.56 2.54 28.31
CA GLN A 29 5.54 1.16 28.82
C GLN A 29 5.36 0.10 27.73
N VAL A 30 4.48 -0.89 27.94
CA VAL A 30 4.39 -2.05 27.04
C VAL A 30 3.85 -1.69 25.65
N TRP A 31 2.94 -0.71 25.58
CA TRP A 31 2.34 -0.25 24.32
C TRP A 31 3.35 0.48 23.45
N GLY A 32 4.11 1.42 24.02
CA GLY A 32 5.18 2.13 23.30
C GLY A 32 6.25 1.17 22.77
N ARG A 33 6.75 0.27 23.63
CA ARG A 33 7.77 -0.71 23.23
C ARG A 33 7.30 -1.64 22.13
N LEU A 34 6.10 -2.20 22.25
CA LEU A 34 5.56 -3.08 21.21
C LEU A 34 5.23 -2.29 19.94
N GLY A 35 4.75 -1.05 20.06
CA GLY A 35 4.53 -0.13 18.95
C GLY A 35 5.79 0.15 18.15
N GLU A 36 6.89 0.46 18.82
CA GLU A 36 8.18 0.72 18.17
C GLU A 36 8.74 -0.53 17.47
N VAL A 37 8.66 -1.69 18.12
CA VAL A 37 9.06 -2.97 17.54
C VAL A 37 8.20 -3.30 16.31
N PHE A 38 6.89 -3.13 16.42
CA PHE A 38 5.95 -3.37 15.34
C PHE A 38 6.22 -2.41 14.17
N TRP A 39 6.40 -1.12 14.45
CA TRP A 39 6.73 -0.11 13.45
C TRP A 39 8.01 -0.46 12.70
N THR A 40 9.08 -0.79 13.42
CA THR A 40 10.40 -1.05 12.83
C THR A 40 10.41 -2.30 11.95
N ASN A 41 9.57 -3.29 12.29
CA ASN A 41 9.51 -4.60 11.63
C ASN A 41 8.31 -4.75 10.69
N ARG A 42 7.59 -3.67 10.40
CA ARG A 42 6.41 -3.71 9.53
C ARG A 42 6.79 -3.92 8.08
N ASN A 43 5.89 -4.57 7.37
CA ASN A 43 5.94 -4.74 5.92
C ASN A 43 4.90 -3.84 5.26
N ILE A 44 5.31 -3.11 4.23
CA ILE A 44 4.42 -2.31 3.39
C ILE A 44 4.57 -2.80 1.96
N VAL A 45 3.43 -3.04 1.32
CA VAL A 45 3.38 -3.27 -0.12
C VAL A 45 3.10 -1.93 -0.78
N ARG A 46 3.93 -1.54 -1.73
CA ARG A 46 3.71 -0.33 -2.51
C ARG A 46 3.50 -0.69 -3.95
N LEU A 47 2.46 -0.12 -4.54
CA LEU A 47 2.13 -0.22 -5.95
C LEU A 47 2.16 1.20 -6.52
N PHE A 48 2.83 1.37 -7.66
CA PHE A 48 2.93 2.63 -8.38
C PHE A 48 2.48 2.40 -9.81
N TYR A 49 1.54 3.20 -10.28
CA TYR A 49 1.19 3.25 -11.69
C TYR A 49 1.70 4.57 -12.26
N LEU A 50 2.66 4.45 -13.17
CA LEU A 50 3.53 5.54 -13.57
C LEU A 50 3.48 5.73 -15.09
N SER A 51 3.35 6.98 -15.54
CA SER A 51 3.57 7.35 -16.93
C SER A 51 5.05 7.64 -17.17
N ASP A 52 5.56 7.23 -18.33
CA ASP A 52 6.90 7.61 -18.78
C ASP A 52 6.94 9.01 -19.46
N GLY A 53 5.86 9.79 -19.36
CA GLY A 53 5.67 11.05 -20.07
C GLY A 53 5.17 10.86 -21.51
N SER A 54 5.07 9.62 -21.98
CA SER A 54 4.28 9.24 -23.14
C SER A 54 2.95 8.62 -22.68
N ASP A 55 2.05 8.28 -23.61
CA ASP A 55 0.77 7.63 -23.31
C ASP A 55 0.92 6.17 -22.80
N ARG A 56 2.16 5.76 -22.50
CA ARG A 56 2.53 4.50 -21.88
C ARG A 56 2.51 4.63 -20.37
N TRP A 57 1.95 3.60 -19.75
CA TRP A 57 1.83 3.49 -18.31
C TRP A 57 2.33 2.12 -17.89
N THR A 58 3.10 2.10 -16.81
CA THR A 58 3.69 0.87 -16.28
C THR A 58 3.38 0.77 -14.80
N LEU A 59 2.96 -0.42 -14.39
CA LEU A 59 2.74 -0.76 -13.00
C LEU A 59 4.06 -1.24 -12.40
N TYR A 60 4.38 -0.77 -11.21
CA TYR A 60 5.57 -1.14 -10.46
C TYR A 60 5.17 -1.52 -9.05
N TYR A 61 5.85 -2.50 -8.48
CA TYR A 61 5.71 -2.82 -7.06
C TYR A 61 7.03 -2.74 -6.32
N ARG A 62 6.91 -2.57 -5.00
CA ARG A 62 8.02 -2.63 -4.07
C ARG A 62 7.54 -3.16 -2.72
N LEU A 63 8.41 -3.94 -2.07
CA LEU A 63 8.18 -4.55 -0.77
C LEU A 63 9.08 -3.87 0.27
N ASP A 64 8.53 -2.94 1.04
CA ASP A 64 9.26 -2.19 2.07
C ASP A 64 9.19 -2.88 3.42
N GLY A 65 10.34 -2.94 4.11
CA GLY A 65 10.45 -3.59 5.43
C GLY A 65 10.83 -5.07 5.39
N TRP A 66 10.92 -5.67 4.20
CA TRP A 66 11.19 -7.10 4.00
C TRP A 66 12.69 -7.44 4.12
N LYS A 67 13.36 -6.93 5.15
CA LYS A 67 14.82 -7.08 5.35
C LYS A 67 15.26 -8.52 5.58
N HIS A 68 14.36 -9.39 6.02
CA HIS A 68 14.65 -10.77 6.39
C HIS A 68 14.46 -11.77 5.24
N THR A 69 13.83 -11.36 4.14
CA THR A 69 13.56 -12.25 3.02
C THR A 69 14.70 -12.16 2.01
N LYS A 70 15.52 -13.22 1.91
CA LYS A 70 16.61 -13.31 0.92
C LYS A 70 16.09 -13.18 -0.52
N LYS A 71 14.83 -13.58 -0.76
CA LYS A 71 14.12 -13.41 -2.02
C LYS A 71 13.36 -12.08 -2.01
N ARG A 72 13.74 -11.16 -2.90
CA ARG A 72 13.04 -9.88 -3.11
C ARG A 72 11.90 -9.97 -4.12
N THR A 73 11.74 -11.12 -4.75
CA THR A 73 10.68 -11.40 -5.71
C THR A 73 9.49 -12.02 -4.99
N LEU A 74 8.30 -11.58 -5.36
CA LEU A 74 7.05 -12.04 -4.78
C LEU A 74 6.79 -13.50 -5.19
N CYS A 75 6.59 -14.40 -4.22
CA CYS A 75 6.14 -15.77 -4.45
C CYS A 75 5.21 -16.20 -3.30
N PRO A 76 4.43 -17.29 -3.47
CA PRO A 76 3.45 -17.73 -2.47
C PRO A 76 4.04 -17.95 -1.07
N GLU A 77 5.25 -18.51 -0.97
CA GLU A 77 5.93 -18.75 0.30
C GLU A 77 6.30 -17.44 0.99
N VAL A 78 6.87 -16.51 0.22
CA VAL A 78 7.30 -15.18 0.65
C VAL A 78 6.09 -14.38 1.16
N LEU A 79 4.94 -14.50 0.50
CA LEU A 79 3.66 -13.93 0.93
C LEU A 79 3.14 -14.55 2.22
N ARG A 80 3.16 -15.88 2.34
CA ARG A 80 2.65 -16.58 3.53
C ARG A 80 3.41 -16.18 4.79
N GLU A 81 4.72 -16.02 4.70
CA GLU A 81 5.55 -15.61 5.85
C GLU A 81 5.36 -14.13 6.19
N SER A 82 5.33 -13.28 5.16
CA SER A 82 5.43 -11.84 5.35
C SER A 82 4.08 -11.17 5.56
N SER A 83 2.98 -11.78 5.09
CA SER A 83 1.60 -11.27 5.24
C SER A 83 1.20 -10.99 6.68
N LYS A 84 1.74 -11.75 7.64
CA LYS A 84 1.48 -11.55 9.08
C LYS A 84 1.95 -10.19 9.58
N ARG A 85 2.95 -9.60 8.93
CA ARG A 85 3.55 -8.31 9.28
C ARG A 85 3.19 -7.20 8.30
N ILE A 86 2.35 -7.49 7.31
CA ILE A 86 1.88 -6.46 6.38
C ILE A 86 0.90 -5.57 7.12
N THR A 87 1.26 -4.28 7.21
CA THR A 87 0.46 -3.25 7.86
C THR A 87 -0.27 -2.38 6.86
N ALA A 88 0.27 -2.25 5.65
CA ALA A 88 -0.33 -1.40 4.64
C ALA A 88 -0.09 -1.87 3.21
N PHE A 89 -1.05 -1.53 2.36
CA PHE A 89 -0.96 -1.56 0.92
C PHE A 89 -1.15 -0.13 0.41
N ASP A 90 -0.08 0.48 -0.09
CA ASP A 90 -0.12 1.83 -0.67
C ASP A 90 -0.18 1.70 -2.19
N PHE A 91 -1.24 2.23 -2.80
CA PHE A 91 -1.34 2.36 -4.25
C PHE A 91 -1.23 3.84 -4.62
N ARG A 92 -0.29 4.18 -5.50
CA ARG A 92 -0.06 5.55 -5.94
C ARG A 92 -0.12 5.70 -7.46
N PHE A 93 -0.69 6.81 -7.90
CA PHE A 93 -0.63 7.30 -9.27
C PHE A 93 0.31 8.50 -9.38
N GLU A 94 1.27 8.47 -10.33
CA GLU A 94 2.16 9.59 -10.62
C GLU A 94 2.42 9.72 -12.13
N ILE A 95 2.57 10.95 -12.63
CA ILE A 95 2.86 11.24 -14.05
C ILE A 95 4.39 11.21 -14.32
N TYR A 96 5.21 11.30 -13.27
CA TYR A 96 6.68 11.28 -13.37
C TYR A 96 7.28 10.68 -12.11
N MET A 97 8.33 9.87 -12.25
CA MET A 97 9.08 9.36 -11.11
C MET A 97 9.83 10.53 -10.46
N PRO A 98 9.66 10.78 -9.15
CA PRO A 98 10.51 11.73 -8.45
C PRO A 98 11.96 11.28 -8.62
N ARG A 99 12.88 12.21 -8.97
CA ARG A 99 14.32 11.91 -9.07
C ARG A 99 14.91 11.26 -7.80
N ARG A 100 14.19 11.33 -6.67
CA ARG A 100 14.57 10.74 -5.36
C ARG A 100 14.16 9.28 -5.20
N THR A 101 13.25 8.74 -6.02
CA THR A 101 12.92 7.31 -6.03
C THR A 101 13.81 6.62 -7.06
N ALA A 102 15.05 6.32 -6.66
CA ALA A 102 15.95 5.51 -7.47
C ALA A 102 15.25 4.20 -7.88
N VAL A 103 15.21 3.95 -9.18
CA VAL A 103 14.46 2.88 -9.86
C VAL A 103 14.92 1.48 -9.42
N GLU A 104 16.10 1.35 -8.81
CA GLU A 104 16.74 0.05 -8.50
C GLU A 104 15.94 -0.87 -7.56
N ALA A 105 14.97 -0.34 -6.80
CA ALA A 105 14.15 -1.13 -5.89
C ALA A 105 12.70 -1.37 -6.37
N TRP A 106 12.32 -0.81 -7.53
CA TRP A 106 10.99 -0.96 -8.09
C TRP A 106 11.00 -2.03 -9.18
N ILE A 107 10.09 -2.99 -9.08
CA ILE A 107 9.99 -4.10 -10.02
C ILE A 107 8.79 -3.82 -10.93
N PRO A 108 8.97 -3.68 -12.26
CA PRO A 108 7.85 -3.55 -13.18
C PRO A 108 7.02 -4.82 -13.17
N ILE A 109 5.71 -4.68 -13.33
CA ILE A 109 4.78 -5.79 -13.36
C ILE A 109 3.81 -5.62 -14.51
N ASP A 110 3.58 -6.70 -15.25
CA ASP A 110 2.53 -6.73 -16.27
C ASP A 110 1.16 -6.82 -15.57
N PRO A 111 0.15 -6.03 -15.98
CA PRO A 111 -1.21 -6.18 -15.48
C PRO A 111 -1.82 -7.59 -15.61
N ASN A 112 -1.27 -8.43 -16.48
CA ASN A 112 -1.69 -9.81 -16.70
C ASN A 112 -0.76 -10.84 -16.02
N ASP A 113 0.22 -10.39 -15.22
CA ASP A 113 1.15 -11.27 -14.51
C ASP A 113 0.48 -11.93 -13.29
N ASP A 114 0.78 -13.21 -13.05
CA ASP A 114 0.41 -13.94 -11.83
C ASP A 114 0.91 -13.22 -10.56
N GLN A 115 2.02 -12.49 -10.65
CA GLN A 115 2.53 -11.65 -9.56
C GLN A 115 1.52 -10.58 -9.14
N LEU A 116 0.72 -10.05 -10.06
CA LEU A 116 -0.26 -9.01 -9.72
C LEU A 116 -1.40 -9.63 -8.93
N GLN A 117 -1.87 -10.81 -9.35
CA GLN A 117 -2.87 -11.58 -8.61
C GLN A 117 -2.38 -11.92 -7.20
N LEU A 118 -1.12 -12.32 -7.07
CA LEU A 118 -0.48 -12.55 -5.79
C LEU A 118 -0.42 -11.28 -4.93
N LEU A 119 -0.08 -10.11 -5.50
CA LEU A 119 -0.13 -8.83 -4.79
C LEU A 119 -1.55 -8.48 -4.33
N MET A 120 -2.55 -8.71 -5.18
CA MET A 120 -3.94 -8.41 -4.88
C MET A 120 -4.53 -9.35 -3.81
N SER A 121 -4.02 -10.58 -3.70
CA SER A 121 -4.40 -11.51 -2.64
C SER A 121 -3.93 -11.11 -1.23
N ILE A 122 -3.10 -10.06 -1.12
CA ILE A 122 -2.57 -9.58 0.15
C ILE A 122 -3.68 -8.94 0.97
N GLY A 123 -4.08 -9.62 2.04
CA GLY A 123 -4.97 -9.10 3.07
C GLY A 123 -4.33 -8.03 3.96
N ALA A 124 -3.88 -6.91 3.38
CA ALA A 124 -3.38 -5.77 4.15
C ALA A 124 -4.54 -5.11 4.92
N PRO A 125 -4.35 -4.79 6.22
CA PRO A 125 -5.39 -4.20 7.06
C PRO A 125 -5.67 -2.74 6.70
N ASP A 126 -4.64 -2.00 6.28
CA ASP A 126 -4.77 -0.63 5.78
C ASP A 126 -4.47 -0.61 4.28
N LYS A 127 -5.41 -0.15 3.46
CA LYS A 127 -5.19 0.03 2.02
C LYS A 127 -5.39 1.49 1.69
N ARG A 128 -4.48 2.08 0.93
CA ARG A 128 -4.41 3.53 0.74
C ARG A 128 -4.22 3.87 -0.71
N LEU A 129 -4.95 4.88 -1.18
CA LEU A 129 -4.87 5.39 -2.52
C LEU A 129 -4.31 6.82 -2.49
N TYR A 130 -3.22 7.02 -3.21
CA TYR A 130 -2.47 8.25 -3.29
C TYR A 130 -2.51 8.80 -4.72
N SER A 131 -2.72 10.10 -4.84
CA SER A 131 -2.54 10.85 -6.10
C SER A 131 -1.59 12.01 -5.84
N SER A 132 -0.72 12.32 -6.79
CA SER A 132 0.19 13.47 -6.68
C SER A 132 -0.47 14.81 -7.02
N SER A 133 -1.73 14.82 -7.49
CA SER A 133 -2.44 16.04 -7.89
C SER A 133 -3.76 16.19 -7.16
N THR A 134 -3.99 17.40 -6.65
CA THR A 134 -5.27 17.83 -6.07
C THR A 134 -6.23 18.38 -7.11
N THR A 135 -5.75 18.64 -8.34
CA THR A 135 -6.60 19.14 -9.42
C THR A 135 -7.17 18.01 -10.26
N ALA A 136 -8.48 18.08 -10.48
CA ALA A 136 -9.21 17.31 -11.47
C ALA A 136 -8.49 17.42 -12.79
N SER A 137 -7.93 16.32 -13.23
CA SER A 137 -7.20 16.30 -14.48
C SER A 137 -7.60 15.03 -15.19
N GLU A 138 -7.87 15.16 -16.48
CA GLU A 138 -8.32 14.08 -17.36
C GLU A 138 -7.47 12.81 -17.19
N TRP A 139 -6.16 12.98 -16.93
CA TRP A 139 -5.26 11.86 -16.68
C TRP A 139 -5.64 11.06 -15.42
N GLN A 140 -6.18 11.65 -14.36
CA GLN A 140 -6.61 10.91 -13.16
C GLN A 140 -7.78 9.98 -13.48
N LEU A 141 -8.76 10.46 -14.25
CA LEU A 141 -9.89 9.64 -14.70
C LEU A 141 -9.40 8.51 -15.61
N GLN A 142 -8.51 8.81 -16.55
CA GLN A 142 -7.92 7.79 -17.42
C GLN A 142 -7.13 6.75 -16.63
N MET A 143 -6.41 7.17 -15.60
CA MET A 143 -5.63 6.29 -14.73
C MET A 143 -6.48 5.33 -13.95
N VAL A 144 -7.47 5.89 -13.29
CA VAL A 144 -8.44 5.15 -12.50
C VAL A 144 -9.21 4.16 -13.39
N ARG A 145 -9.56 4.55 -14.63
CA ARG A 145 -10.11 3.64 -15.65
C ARG A 145 -9.16 2.50 -16.02
N ARG A 146 -7.90 2.79 -16.34
CA ARG A 146 -6.89 1.79 -16.70
C ARG A 146 -6.60 0.83 -15.54
N CYS A 147 -6.72 1.30 -14.30
CA CYS A 147 -6.51 0.49 -13.09
C CYS A 147 -7.80 -0.09 -12.49
N SER A 148 -8.96 0.00 -13.16
CA SER A 148 -10.21 -0.63 -12.69
C SER A 148 -9.99 -2.07 -12.20
N PRO A 149 -9.30 -2.96 -12.96
CA PRO A 149 -9.15 -4.35 -12.53
C PRO A 149 -8.39 -4.46 -11.21
N VAL A 150 -7.40 -3.60 -10.97
CA VAL A 150 -6.64 -3.55 -9.72
C VAL A 150 -7.51 -3.00 -8.59
N LEU A 151 -8.22 -1.88 -8.84
CA LEU A 151 -9.06 -1.22 -7.85
C LEU A 151 -10.21 -2.11 -7.36
N ARG A 152 -10.78 -2.96 -8.21
CA ARG A 152 -11.82 -3.93 -7.84
C ARG A 152 -11.39 -4.97 -6.79
N HIS A 153 -10.09 -5.18 -6.59
CA HIS A 153 -9.59 -6.07 -5.54
C HIS A 153 -9.61 -5.43 -4.15
N PHE A 154 -9.85 -4.12 -4.07
CA PHE A 154 -9.92 -3.40 -2.82
C PHE A 154 -11.36 -3.40 -2.32
N THR A 155 -11.61 -3.94 -1.13
CA THR A 155 -12.92 -3.82 -0.46
C THR A 155 -13.08 -2.48 0.27
N SER A 156 -11.97 -1.80 0.53
CA SER A 156 -11.89 -0.49 1.16
C SER A 156 -10.53 0.13 0.88
N PHE A 157 -10.46 1.46 0.89
CA PHE A 157 -9.22 2.21 0.80
C PHE A 157 -9.38 3.59 1.44
N LYS A 158 -8.29 4.15 1.96
CA LYS A 158 -8.22 5.54 2.42
C LYS A 158 -7.65 6.42 1.33
N MET A 159 -8.25 7.58 1.10
CA MET A 159 -7.73 8.59 0.18
C MET A 159 -6.99 9.64 1.02
N THR A 160 -5.70 9.85 0.76
CA THR A 160 -4.88 10.74 1.59
C THR A 160 -4.72 12.15 1.02
N VAL A 161 -5.28 12.40 -0.16
CA VAL A 161 -5.30 13.69 -0.84
C VAL A 161 -6.70 13.91 -1.40
N GLU A 162 -7.07 15.15 -1.63
CA GLU A 162 -8.32 15.47 -2.33
C GLU A 162 -8.23 14.99 -3.78
N PHE A 163 -8.96 13.93 -4.10
CA PHE A 163 -9.26 13.60 -5.48
C PHE A 163 -10.43 14.45 -5.94
N HIS A 164 -10.51 14.72 -7.24
CA HIS A 164 -11.70 15.34 -7.78
C HIS A 164 -12.95 14.49 -7.51
N LYS A 165 -14.07 15.15 -7.23
CA LYS A 165 -15.35 14.50 -6.91
C LYS A 165 -15.75 13.44 -7.94
N ASP A 166 -15.55 13.71 -9.23
CA ASP A 166 -15.89 12.75 -10.29
C ASP A 166 -15.00 11.50 -10.27
N VAL A 167 -13.74 11.66 -9.90
CA VAL A 167 -12.82 10.53 -9.73
C VAL A 167 -13.23 9.71 -8.51
N VAL A 168 -13.55 10.36 -7.40
CA VAL A 168 -14.06 9.69 -6.18
C VAL A 168 -15.33 8.92 -6.50
N GLN A 169 -16.30 9.57 -7.15
CA GLN A 169 -17.58 8.98 -7.52
C GLN A 169 -17.39 7.74 -8.39
N TRP A 170 -16.54 7.83 -9.40
CA TRP A 170 -16.26 6.70 -10.28
C TRP A 170 -15.58 5.54 -9.52
N ILE A 171 -14.62 5.83 -8.63
CA ILE A 171 -13.95 4.78 -7.84
C ILE A 171 -14.97 4.06 -6.94
N LEU A 172 -15.90 4.81 -6.34
CA LEU A 172 -16.96 4.23 -5.51
C LEU A 172 -17.90 3.33 -6.33
N GLU A 173 -18.23 3.71 -7.56
CA GLU A 173 -19.04 2.91 -8.48
C GLU A 173 -18.34 1.61 -8.92
N GLU A 174 -17.02 1.61 -9.02
CA GLU A 174 -16.24 0.45 -9.45
C GLU A 174 -15.90 -0.55 -8.33
N ILE A 175 -15.99 -0.11 -7.08
CA ILE A 175 -15.66 -0.94 -5.90
C ILE A 175 -16.92 -1.49 -5.22
N ALA A 176 -18.10 -0.93 -5.53
CA ALA A 176 -19.40 -1.42 -5.09
C ALA A 176 -19.81 -2.73 -5.77
#